data_AF-A0A835EKY9-F1
#
_entry.id   AF-A0A835EKY9-F1
#
_cell.length_a   1.000
_cell.length_b   1.000
_cell.length_c   1.000
_cell.angle_alpha   90.00
_cell.angle_beta   90.00
_cell.angle_gamma   90.00
#
_symmetry.space_group_name_H-M   'P 1'
#
loop_
_entity.id
_entity.type
_entity.pdbx_description
1 polymer ?
#
loop_
_entity_poly.entity_id
_entity_poly.type
_entity_poly.pdbx_seq_one_letter_code
_entity_poly.pdbx_strand_id
1 'polypeptide(L)'
;MADPSTTTARYINPRSHTPLLFPRTKTSIASPDHGLLGSSTPFEMAMFFATTQRHHGAAASLLLPAVVLLLATNLAAAAAAAGSCADDNLPSNRTYAHCAALGPLGATLHWTYDAKTALLSLAFVASTPGDNGTGGWVSWALNPTGSGMKGAQALVAFKRGNPPAYVVNTYNLTGHRALGGDSTPIAYKATDLAADESGGKVRLYGTLQLQQGMEVVNHIWNVGSTVTDGAPVKHALDQENLDAKGRLVLSGSVLGPAPEPAPAPGQGGSSPKSSSSSGGAVPSGSTTPTGAAAARVSAPVLMLLAFAGFLAIV
;
A
#
# COMPACT_ATOMS: atom_id res chain seq x y z
N MET A 1 -58.50 -37.67 3.07
CA MET A 1 -58.21 -36.23 2.88
C MET A 1 -56.77 -36.13 2.43
N ALA A 2 -56.49 -36.17 1.13
CA ALA A 2 -56.66 -35.11 0.12
C ALA A 2 -55.38 -34.24 0.00
N ASP A 3 -54.60 -34.66 -1.00
CA ASP A 3 -53.56 -34.09 -1.88
C ASP A 3 -53.05 -32.61 -1.78
N PRO A 4 -51.82 -32.33 -2.29
CA PRO A 4 -51.00 -31.13 -2.13
C PRO A 4 -50.97 -30.21 -3.38
N SER A 5 -50.27 -29.07 -3.30
CA SER A 5 -49.86 -28.26 -4.48
C SER A 5 -48.65 -27.36 -4.14
N THR A 6 -47.48 -27.61 -4.79
CA THR A 6 -46.81 -26.81 -5.87
C THR A 6 -45.95 -25.67 -5.28
N THR A 7 -44.70 -25.38 -5.67
CA THR A 7 -44.14 -25.26 -7.03
C THR A 7 -42.61 -25.27 -7.04
N THR A 8 -42.07 -26.08 -7.95
CA THR A 8 -40.68 -26.16 -8.41
C THR A 8 -40.41 -25.09 -9.49
N ALA A 9 -39.31 -24.34 -9.41
CA ALA A 9 -38.85 -23.47 -10.51
C ALA A 9 -37.61 -24.07 -11.19
N ARG A 10 -37.80 -24.53 -12.44
CA ARG A 10 -36.73 -24.89 -13.38
C ARG A 10 -36.24 -23.63 -14.08
N TYR A 11 -34.93 -23.39 -14.10
CA TYR A 11 -34.32 -22.39 -14.97
C TYR A 11 -33.81 -23.07 -16.26
N ILE A 12 -34.24 -22.52 -17.40
CA ILE A 12 -34.02 -23.03 -18.75
C ILE A 12 -32.81 -22.32 -19.36
N ASN A 13 -31.93 -23.10 -19.96
CA ASN A 13 -30.80 -22.67 -20.78
C ASN A 13 -31.23 -22.54 -22.25
N PRO A 14 -30.86 -21.46 -22.96
CA PRO A 14 -30.78 -21.49 -24.41
C PRO A 14 -29.34 -21.29 -24.92
N ARG A 15 -28.79 -22.33 -25.56
CA ARG A 15 -27.71 -22.24 -26.56
C ARG A 15 -28.31 -22.16 -27.95
N SER A 16 -27.85 -21.23 -28.79
CA SER A 16 -27.78 -21.39 -30.25
C SER A 16 -27.01 -20.28 -30.99
N HIS A 17 -26.05 -20.73 -31.83
CA HIS A 17 -25.70 -20.23 -33.19
C HIS A 17 -25.10 -18.81 -33.37
N THR A 18 -24.12 -18.48 -34.22
CA THR A 18 -23.00 -19.07 -35.01
C THR A 18 -22.24 -17.83 -35.60
N PRO A 19 -21.01 -17.94 -36.12
CA PRO A 19 -20.10 -16.81 -36.35
C PRO A 19 -20.28 -16.10 -37.71
N LEU A 20 -20.03 -14.78 -37.74
CA LEU A 20 -19.93 -13.99 -38.97
C LEU A 20 -18.48 -13.95 -39.47
N LEU A 21 -18.22 -14.60 -40.61
CA LEU A 21 -17.00 -14.46 -41.41
C LEU A 21 -17.09 -13.21 -42.29
N PHE A 22 -16.05 -12.37 -42.27
CA PHE A 22 -15.84 -11.31 -43.26
C PHE A 22 -14.97 -11.83 -44.43
N PRO A 23 -15.32 -11.52 -45.69
CA PRO A 23 -14.54 -11.94 -46.85
C PRO A 23 -13.31 -11.06 -47.10
N ARG A 24 -12.27 -11.73 -47.59
CA ARG A 24 -10.93 -11.25 -47.96
C ARG A 24 -10.94 -10.80 -49.43
N THR A 25 -10.75 -9.53 -49.73
CA THR A 25 -10.53 -9.04 -51.10
C THR A 25 -9.03 -9.01 -51.43
N LYS A 26 -8.66 -9.83 -52.42
CA LYS A 26 -7.39 -9.82 -53.14
C LYS A 26 -7.62 -9.00 -54.40
N THR A 27 -6.75 -8.05 -54.73
CA THR A 27 -6.77 -7.45 -56.07
C THR A 27 -5.35 -7.35 -56.61
N SER A 28 -5.23 -7.89 -57.82
CA SER A 28 -4.01 -8.18 -58.57
C SER A 28 -3.49 -6.94 -59.30
N ILE A 29 -2.18 -6.92 -59.50
CA ILE A 29 -1.40 -6.02 -60.36
C ILE A 29 -1.55 -6.45 -61.82
N ALA A 30 -1.57 -5.50 -62.75
CA ALA A 30 -1.05 -5.66 -64.12
C ALA A 30 -0.69 -4.30 -64.75
N SER A 31 0.45 -4.30 -65.45
CA SER A 31 1.11 -3.23 -66.22
C SER A 31 0.36 -2.86 -67.52
N PRO A 32 0.78 -1.82 -68.28
CA PRO A 32 1.66 -2.12 -69.42
C PRO A 32 2.73 -1.06 -69.78
N ASP A 33 3.62 -1.51 -70.68
CA ASP A 33 4.90 -0.98 -71.15
C ASP A 33 4.87 0.06 -72.31
N HIS A 34 6.09 0.59 -72.57
CA HIS A 34 6.70 1.14 -73.80
C HIS A 34 6.35 2.59 -74.21
N GLY A 35 7.28 3.49 -74.58
CA GLY A 35 8.75 3.47 -74.67
C GLY A 35 9.31 4.73 -75.38
N LEU A 36 10.64 4.98 -75.22
CA LEU A 36 11.61 5.65 -76.14
C LEU A 36 11.44 7.17 -76.42
N LEU A 37 12.44 8.08 -76.52
CA LEU A 37 13.90 8.10 -76.80
C LEU A 37 14.48 9.47 -76.33
N GLY A 38 15.81 9.58 -76.12
CA GLY A 38 16.53 10.87 -76.25
C GLY A 38 17.73 11.10 -75.34
N SER A 39 18.93 11.16 -75.94
CA SER A 39 20.29 11.22 -75.38
C SER A 39 20.75 12.58 -74.78
N SER A 40 21.63 12.55 -73.76
CA SER A 40 22.96 13.23 -73.73
C SER A 40 23.64 13.21 -72.33
N THR A 41 24.80 12.54 -72.27
CA THR A 41 26.06 12.74 -71.49
C THR A 41 26.14 13.39 -70.07
N PRO A 42 27.20 13.08 -69.29
CA PRO A 42 27.08 12.78 -67.86
C PRO A 42 27.53 13.92 -66.93
N PHE A 43 26.95 13.96 -65.73
CA PHE A 43 27.54 14.59 -64.57
C PHE A 43 27.31 13.70 -63.35
N GLU A 44 28.37 13.44 -62.60
CA GLU A 44 28.34 12.81 -61.29
C GLU A 44 27.27 13.44 -60.39
N MET A 45 26.44 12.61 -59.75
CA MET A 45 25.89 12.91 -58.44
C MET A 45 25.59 11.60 -57.72
N ALA A 46 26.24 11.41 -56.57
CA ALA A 46 26.13 10.26 -55.71
C ALA A 46 24.66 9.93 -55.36
N MET A 47 24.30 8.65 -55.48
CA MET A 47 23.04 8.09 -54.98
C MET A 47 23.04 8.13 -53.44
N PHE A 48 22.36 9.13 -52.87
CA PHE A 48 21.80 8.99 -51.51
C PHE A 48 20.48 8.22 -51.63
N PHE A 49 20.50 6.93 -51.26
CA PHE A 49 19.27 6.21 -50.95
C PHE A 49 18.66 6.81 -49.69
N ALA A 50 17.74 7.75 -49.85
CA ALA A 50 16.84 8.16 -48.78
C ALA A 50 15.81 7.05 -48.56
N THR A 51 16.08 6.14 -47.63
CA THR A 51 15.05 5.28 -47.06
C THR A 51 14.08 6.15 -46.27
N THR A 52 12.95 6.51 -46.88
CA THR A 52 11.80 7.03 -46.13
C THR A 52 11.22 5.91 -45.27
N GLN A 53 11.74 5.77 -44.05
CA GLN A 53 11.20 4.88 -43.04
C GLN A 53 9.90 5.48 -42.51
N ARG A 54 8.75 4.91 -42.88
CA ARG A 54 7.46 5.28 -42.30
C ARG A 54 7.43 4.91 -40.81
N HIS A 55 7.65 5.88 -39.93
CA HIS A 55 7.51 5.74 -38.47
C HIS A 55 6.03 5.75 -38.04
N HIS A 56 5.17 4.87 -38.55
CA HIS A 56 3.77 4.74 -38.10
C HIS A 56 3.46 3.42 -37.35
N GLY A 57 4.48 2.63 -36.96
CA GLY A 57 4.25 1.30 -36.35
C GLY A 57 4.85 1.03 -34.96
N ALA A 58 5.76 1.86 -34.45
CA ALA A 58 6.56 1.49 -33.27
C ALA A 58 5.86 1.73 -31.92
N ALA A 59 4.94 2.69 -31.84
CA ALA A 59 4.25 3.02 -30.58
C ALA A 59 3.23 1.95 -30.15
N ALA A 60 2.61 1.25 -31.11
CA ALA A 60 1.60 0.22 -30.83
C ALA A 60 2.23 -1.11 -30.36
N SER A 61 3.48 -1.40 -30.72
CA SER A 61 4.16 -2.66 -30.39
C SER A 61 4.76 -2.71 -28.98
N LEU A 62 4.93 -1.57 -28.29
CA LEU A 62 5.40 -1.53 -26.90
C LEU A 62 4.26 -1.56 -25.87
N LEU A 63 3.02 -1.32 -26.30
CA LEU A 63 1.85 -1.35 -25.41
C LEU A 63 1.49 -2.78 -24.98
N LEU A 64 1.57 -3.76 -25.87
CA LEU A 64 1.32 -5.16 -25.53
C LEU A 64 2.29 -5.72 -24.46
N PRO A 65 3.63 -5.60 -24.60
CA PRO A 65 4.55 -6.10 -23.58
C PRO A 65 4.43 -5.33 -22.26
N ALA A 66 4.13 -4.03 -22.29
CA ALA A 66 3.88 -3.24 -21.09
C ALA A 66 2.60 -3.68 -20.35
N VAL A 67 1.51 -3.93 -21.08
CA VAL A 67 0.25 -4.45 -20.52
C VAL A 67 0.45 -5.86 -19.96
N VAL A 68 1.14 -6.75 -20.67
CA VAL A 68 1.45 -8.10 -20.18
C VAL A 68 2.32 -8.06 -18.92
N LEU A 69 3.32 -7.18 -18.87
CA LEU A 69 4.15 -6.99 -17.68
C LEU A 69 3.33 -6.46 -16.48
N LEU A 70 2.45 -5.48 -16.71
CA LEU A 70 1.53 -4.96 -15.70
C LEU A 70 0.58 -6.05 -15.18
N LEU A 71 0.02 -6.89 -16.07
CA LEU A 71 -0.83 -8.00 -15.66
C LEU A 71 -0.06 -9.07 -14.87
N ALA A 72 1.16 -9.39 -15.29
CA ALA A 72 2.02 -10.35 -14.60
C ALA A 72 2.42 -9.86 -13.19
N THR A 73 2.75 -8.58 -13.03
CA THR A 73 3.07 -8.01 -11.70
C THR A 73 1.87 -8.02 -10.76
N ASN A 74 0.66 -7.75 -11.26
CA ASN A 74 -0.57 -7.81 -10.45
C ASN A 74 -0.89 -9.26 -10.02
N LEU A 75 -0.71 -10.24 -10.90
CA LEU A 75 -0.95 -11.65 -10.57
C LEU A 75 0.06 -12.19 -9.56
N ALA A 76 1.34 -11.83 -9.68
CA ALA A 76 2.36 -12.20 -8.71
C ALA A 76 2.11 -11.57 -7.33
N ALA A 77 1.68 -10.30 -7.29
CA ALA A 77 1.31 -9.62 -6.04
C ALA A 77 0.10 -10.27 -5.36
N ALA A 78 -0.93 -10.65 -6.14
CA ALA A 78 -2.10 -11.37 -5.62
C ALA A 78 -1.73 -12.75 -5.06
N ALA A 79 -0.84 -13.49 -5.74
CA ALA A 79 -0.36 -14.79 -5.28
C ALA A 79 0.50 -14.68 -4.01
N ALA A 80 1.38 -13.68 -3.92
CA ALA A 80 2.20 -13.43 -2.73
C ALA A 80 1.34 -13.01 -1.52
N ALA A 81 0.32 -12.17 -1.73
CA ALA A 81 -0.64 -11.81 -0.69
C ALA A 81 -1.44 -13.02 -0.22
N ALA A 82 -1.92 -13.88 -1.14
CA ALA A 82 -2.64 -15.10 -0.80
C ALA A 82 -1.77 -16.12 -0.05
N GLY A 83 -0.47 -16.22 -0.39
CA GLY A 83 0.50 -17.06 0.32
C GLY A 83 0.70 -16.61 1.77
N SER A 84 0.89 -15.30 1.99
CA SER A 84 1.12 -14.75 3.35
C SER A 84 -0.05 -14.98 4.31
N CYS A 85 -1.28 -15.03 3.80
CA CYS A 85 -2.48 -15.29 4.58
C CYS A 85 -2.58 -16.74 5.07
N ALA A 86 -2.15 -17.71 4.25
CA ALA A 86 -2.20 -19.12 4.61
C ALA A 86 -1.17 -19.48 5.69
N ASP A 87 -0.02 -18.79 5.69
CA ASP A 87 1.11 -19.06 6.59
C ASP A 87 0.90 -18.53 8.02
N ASP A 88 -0.10 -17.69 8.27
CA ASP A 88 -0.34 -17.10 9.59
C ASP A 88 -0.90 -18.11 10.64
N ASN A 89 -1.31 -19.30 10.19
CA ASN A 89 -1.69 -20.46 11.01
C ASN A 89 -2.69 -20.15 12.15
N LEU A 90 -3.69 -19.30 11.88
CA LEU A 90 -4.66 -18.85 12.90
C LEU A 90 -5.35 -20.04 13.60
N PRO A 91 -5.74 -19.90 14.88
CA PRO A 91 -6.51 -20.93 15.59
C PRO A 91 -7.77 -21.35 14.81
N SER A 92 -8.16 -22.62 14.88
CA SER A 92 -9.27 -23.17 14.07
C SER A 92 -10.63 -22.50 14.34
N ASN A 93 -10.81 -21.87 15.50
CA ASN A 93 -11.99 -21.10 15.86
C ASN A 93 -11.94 -19.61 15.44
N ARG A 94 -10.88 -19.19 14.74
CA ARG A 94 -10.65 -17.82 14.28
C ARG A 94 -10.61 -17.80 12.75
N THR A 95 -11.77 -17.92 12.13
CA THR A 95 -11.93 -17.87 10.66
C THR A 95 -12.47 -16.53 10.21
N TYR A 96 -11.98 -16.05 9.07
CA TYR A 96 -12.31 -14.74 8.51
C TYR A 96 -12.62 -14.85 7.02
N ALA A 97 -13.53 -14.00 6.54
CA ALA A 97 -13.98 -13.99 5.14
C ALA A 97 -12.94 -13.41 4.18
N HIS A 98 -12.09 -12.52 4.68
CA HIS A 98 -11.12 -11.78 3.90
C HIS A 98 -9.75 -11.79 4.56
N CYS A 99 -8.71 -11.72 3.73
CA CYS A 99 -7.34 -11.54 4.18
C CYS A 99 -6.52 -10.73 3.17
N ALA A 100 -5.60 -9.92 3.67
CA ALA A 100 -4.63 -9.18 2.86
C ALA A 100 -3.31 -8.94 3.61
N ALA A 101 -2.21 -9.04 2.88
CA ALA A 101 -0.94 -8.45 3.30
C ALA A 101 -1.04 -6.92 3.24
N LEU A 102 -0.57 -6.23 4.28
CA LEU A 102 -0.68 -4.77 4.39
C LEU A 102 0.51 -4.00 3.79
N GLY A 103 1.56 -4.71 3.36
CA GLY A 103 2.77 -4.11 2.77
C GLY A 103 3.91 -4.03 3.80
N PRO A 104 4.17 -2.88 4.46
CA PRO A 104 5.24 -2.74 5.44
C PRO A 104 5.03 -3.62 6.67
N LEU A 105 6.16 -3.91 7.35
CA LEU A 105 6.25 -4.65 8.61
C LEU A 105 5.88 -6.15 8.51
N GLY A 106 5.81 -6.70 7.29
CA GLY A 106 5.45 -8.11 7.09
C GLY A 106 4.09 -8.48 7.69
N ALA A 107 3.19 -7.49 7.74
CA ALA A 107 1.94 -7.56 8.47
C ALA A 107 0.80 -8.06 7.59
N THR A 108 -0.09 -8.86 8.19
CA THR A 108 -1.29 -9.39 7.54
C THR A 108 -2.52 -8.99 8.36
N LEU A 109 -3.63 -8.72 7.66
CA LEU A 109 -4.94 -8.53 8.28
C LEU A 109 -5.92 -9.55 7.73
N HIS A 110 -6.59 -10.24 8.63
CA HIS A 110 -7.74 -11.10 8.36
C HIS A 110 -8.97 -10.42 8.95
N TRP A 111 -10.09 -10.39 8.23
CA TRP A 111 -11.31 -9.78 8.74
C TRP A 111 -12.61 -10.34 8.15
N THR A 112 -13.68 -10.15 8.91
CA THR A 112 -15.06 -10.35 8.47
C THR A 112 -15.85 -9.14 8.94
N TYR A 113 -16.68 -8.59 8.06
CA TYR A 113 -17.59 -7.51 8.40
C TYR A 113 -19.04 -7.94 8.15
N ASP A 114 -19.87 -7.83 9.18
CA ASP A 114 -21.32 -7.94 9.04
C ASP A 114 -21.94 -6.54 8.98
N ALA A 115 -22.38 -6.14 7.79
CA ALA A 115 -23.00 -4.84 7.57
C ALA A 115 -24.34 -4.65 8.30
N LYS A 116 -25.06 -5.73 8.64
CA LYS A 116 -26.36 -5.66 9.34
C LYS A 116 -26.16 -5.28 10.80
N THR A 117 -25.15 -5.87 11.43
CA THR A 117 -24.81 -5.62 12.84
C THR A 117 -23.70 -4.58 13.00
N ALA A 118 -23.08 -4.13 11.91
CA ALA A 118 -21.90 -3.26 11.89
C ALA A 118 -20.73 -3.79 12.74
N LEU A 119 -20.58 -5.12 12.81
CA LEU A 119 -19.50 -5.77 13.54
C LEU A 119 -18.34 -6.10 12.60
N LEU A 120 -17.14 -5.59 12.94
CA LEU A 120 -15.89 -5.92 12.29
C LEU A 120 -15.08 -6.84 13.22
N SER A 121 -15.00 -8.13 12.88
CA SER A 121 -14.11 -9.07 13.54
C SER A 121 -12.82 -9.19 12.75
N LEU A 122 -11.67 -9.18 13.43
CA LEU A 122 -10.36 -9.21 12.78
C LEU A 122 -9.32 -10.07 13.53
N ALA A 123 -8.30 -10.49 12.78
CA ALA A 123 -7.00 -10.90 13.28
C ALA A 123 -5.91 -10.10 12.57
N PHE A 124 -5.05 -9.45 13.35
CA PHE A 124 -3.86 -8.76 12.85
C PHE A 124 -2.62 -9.57 13.23
N VAL A 125 -1.74 -9.80 12.27
CA VAL A 125 -0.57 -10.66 12.44
C VAL A 125 0.69 -9.90 12.03
N ALA A 126 1.67 -9.81 12.92
CA ALA A 126 2.94 -9.13 12.64
C ALA A 126 4.06 -9.65 13.55
N SER A 127 5.31 -9.53 13.08
CA SER A 127 6.48 -9.78 13.93
C SER A 127 6.80 -8.55 14.78
N THR A 128 7.23 -8.78 16.02
CA THR A 128 7.76 -7.71 16.87
C THR A 128 9.25 -7.51 16.60
N PRO A 129 9.76 -6.27 16.52
CA PRO A 129 11.19 -6.03 16.45
C PRO A 129 11.87 -6.44 17.76
N GLY A 130 12.94 -7.23 17.68
CA GLY A 130 13.78 -7.54 18.83
C GLY A 130 13.44 -8.87 19.51
N ASP A 131 14.25 -9.89 19.21
CA ASP A 131 14.12 -11.26 19.72
C ASP A 131 14.80 -11.49 21.09
N ASN A 132 14.96 -10.44 21.90
CA ASN A 132 15.73 -10.52 23.15
C ASN A 132 14.90 -10.88 24.40
N GLY A 133 13.73 -11.51 24.22
CA GLY A 133 12.93 -12.02 25.35
C GLY A 133 12.18 -10.97 26.18
N THR A 134 12.35 -9.67 25.92
CA THR A 134 11.59 -8.60 26.61
C THR A 134 10.16 -8.39 26.06
N GLY A 135 9.81 -9.03 24.94
CA GLY A 135 8.48 -8.96 24.33
C GLY A 135 8.17 -7.57 23.78
N GLY A 136 8.20 -7.42 22.45
CA GLY A 136 7.72 -6.21 21.81
C GLY A 136 6.19 -6.09 21.86
N TRP A 137 5.68 -5.18 21.03
CA TRP A 137 4.25 -4.98 20.88
C TRP A 137 3.89 -4.80 19.41
N VAL A 138 2.66 -5.18 19.08
CA VAL A 138 2.06 -4.95 17.75
C VAL A 138 0.75 -4.21 17.91
N SER A 139 0.39 -3.37 16.95
CA SER A 139 -0.84 -2.61 17.00
C SER A 139 -1.53 -2.55 15.64
N TRP A 140 -2.85 -2.57 15.69
CA TRP A 140 -3.73 -2.23 14.59
C TRP A 140 -4.82 -1.27 15.08
N ALA A 141 -5.15 -0.25 14.29
CA ALA A 141 -6.08 0.79 14.69
C ALA A 141 -6.94 1.31 13.54
N LEU A 142 -8.15 1.76 13.87
CA LEU A 142 -9.00 2.54 12.97
C LEU A 142 -8.88 4.03 13.30
N ASN A 143 -8.76 4.89 12.29
CA ASN A 143 -8.78 6.33 12.49
C ASN A 143 -10.04 6.97 11.85
N PRO A 144 -11.05 7.33 12.66
CA PRO A 144 -12.26 8.01 12.16
C PRO A 144 -12.04 9.47 11.76
N THR A 145 -10.91 10.08 12.13
CA THR A 145 -10.67 11.53 11.99
C THR A 145 -9.54 11.89 11.02
N GLY A 146 -8.84 10.91 10.46
CA GLY A 146 -7.69 11.12 9.58
C GLY A 146 -7.04 9.82 9.14
N SER A 147 -5.82 9.91 8.60
CA SER A 147 -5.05 8.79 8.05
C SER A 147 -3.78 8.43 8.84
N GLY A 148 -3.48 9.15 9.94
CA GLY A 148 -2.28 8.96 10.76
C GLY A 148 -2.56 8.48 12.18
N MET A 149 -1.59 8.59 13.09
CA MET A 149 -1.75 8.19 14.50
C MET A 149 -2.76 9.05 15.28
N LYS A 150 -2.77 10.37 15.04
CA LYS A 150 -3.66 11.28 15.76
C LYS A 150 -5.12 10.99 15.43
N GLY A 151 -5.90 10.67 16.46
CA GLY A 151 -7.31 10.29 16.41
C GLY A 151 -7.55 8.79 16.26
N ALA A 152 -6.51 7.97 16.12
CA ALA A 152 -6.67 6.54 15.95
C ALA A 152 -7.18 5.84 17.23
N GLN A 153 -8.01 4.83 17.01
CA GLN A 153 -8.65 3.97 18.01
C GLN A 153 -7.97 2.61 17.92
N ALA A 154 -6.97 2.40 18.78
CA ALA A 154 -6.00 1.33 18.63
C ALA A 154 -6.31 0.12 19.50
N LEU A 155 -6.07 -1.05 18.93
CA LEU A 155 -5.83 -2.30 19.64
C LEU A 155 -4.32 -2.52 19.67
N VAL A 156 -3.76 -2.82 20.84
CA VAL A 156 -2.31 -3.04 21.00
C VAL A 156 -2.10 -4.31 21.80
N ALA A 157 -1.36 -5.26 21.23
CA ALA A 157 -0.98 -6.51 21.87
C ALA A 157 0.44 -6.44 22.42
N PHE A 158 0.60 -6.73 23.71
CA PHE A 158 1.90 -6.81 24.38
C PHE A 158 1.85 -7.75 25.58
N LYS A 159 3.01 -8.23 26.05
CA LYS A 159 3.07 -9.18 27.17
C LYS A 159 2.76 -8.49 28.50
N ARG A 160 1.89 -9.11 29.31
CA ARG A 160 1.56 -8.70 30.68
C ARG A 160 1.40 -9.94 31.58
N GLY A 161 1.46 -9.73 32.90
CA GLY A 161 1.22 -10.76 33.90
C GLY A 161 2.48 -11.53 34.29
N ASN A 162 2.29 -12.51 35.17
CA ASN A 162 3.35 -13.41 35.62
C ASN A 162 2.78 -14.85 35.66
N PRO A 163 3.17 -15.74 34.74
CA PRO A 163 4.15 -15.54 33.67
C PRO A 163 3.67 -14.55 32.58
N PRO A 164 4.58 -13.86 31.86
CA PRO A 164 4.20 -12.91 30.81
C PRO A 164 3.49 -13.58 29.63
N ALA A 165 2.30 -13.10 29.28
CA ALA A 165 1.54 -13.56 28.12
C ALA A 165 0.97 -12.37 27.34
N TYR A 166 0.79 -12.50 26.02
CA TYR A 166 0.19 -11.44 25.20
C TYR A 166 -1.26 -11.20 25.61
N VAL A 167 -1.58 -9.92 25.85
CA VAL A 167 -2.94 -9.43 26.06
C VAL A 167 -3.19 -8.24 25.13
N VAL A 168 -4.45 -7.90 24.89
CA VAL A 168 -4.82 -6.75 24.04
C VAL A 168 -5.41 -5.65 24.90
N ASN A 169 -4.80 -4.46 24.82
CA ASN A 169 -5.32 -3.23 25.40
C ASN A 169 -5.85 -2.29 24.32
N THR A 170 -6.75 -1.38 24.70
CA THR A 170 -7.31 -0.36 23.81
C THR A 170 -6.74 1.01 24.10
N TYR A 171 -6.43 1.80 23.06
CA TYR A 171 -5.90 3.16 23.22
C TYR A 171 -6.56 4.17 22.29
N ASN A 172 -7.05 5.27 22.87
CA ASN A 172 -7.45 6.46 22.13
C ASN A 172 -6.24 7.41 21.95
N LEU A 173 -5.74 7.47 20.72
CA LEU A 173 -4.52 8.21 20.37
C LEU A 173 -4.84 9.66 20.02
N THR A 174 -5.08 10.52 21.01
CA THR A 174 -5.35 11.95 20.79
C THR A 174 -4.15 12.77 20.26
N GLY A 175 -2.96 12.18 20.19
CA GLY A 175 -1.71 12.78 19.72
C GLY A 175 -0.50 11.88 19.96
N HIS A 176 0.71 12.41 19.79
CA HIS A 176 1.97 11.69 19.97
C HIS A 176 2.43 11.75 21.44
N ARG A 177 1.68 11.07 22.32
CA ARG A 177 1.98 10.98 23.77
C ARG A 177 2.35 9.56 24.17
N ALA A 178 3.11 9.43 25.25
CA ALA A 178 3.38 8.13 25.85
C ALA A 178 2.06 7.45 26.26
N LEU A 179 2.00 6.13 26.09
CA LEU A 179 0.89 5.32 26.55
C LEU A 179 1.09 4.93 28.01
N GLY A 180 -0.01 4.78 28.74
CA GLY A 180 0.00 4.11 30.04
C GLY A 180 -0.11 2.60 29.88
N GLY A 181 0.03 1.86 30.99
CA GLY A 181 -0.10 0.41 30.96
C GLY A 181 -1.54 -0.09 30.88
N ASP A 182 -2.53 0.74 31.19
CA ASP A 182 -3.94 0.35 31.22
C ASP A 182 -4.69 0.82 29.98
N SER A 183 -5.72 0.06 29.60
CA SER A 183 -6.61 0.41 28.49
C SER A 183 -7.31 1.75 28.73
N THR A 184 -7.54 2.47 27.64
CA THR A 184 -8.39 3.66 27.60
C THR A 184 -9.64 3.40 26.76
N PRO A 185 -10.78 4.06 27.05
CA PRO A 185 -11.96 3.96 26.21
C PRO A 185 -11.66 4.43 24.78
N ILE A 186 -12.16 3.68 23.79
CA ILE A 186 -12.08 4.00 22.37
C ILE A 186 -13.49 4.20 21.79
N ALA A 187 -13.59 4.87 20.64
CA ALA A 187 -14.86 5.21 20.01
C ALA A 187 -15.67 3.98 19.52
N TYR A 188 -15.00 2.86 19.29
CA TYR A 188 -15.63 1.60 18.88
C TYR A 188 -15.64 0.65 20.06
N LYS A 189 -16.83 0.16 20.45
CA LYS A 189 -16.91 -0.89 21.48
C LYS A 189 -16.12 -2.10 21.00
N ALA A 190 -15.13 -2.51 21.79
CA ALA A 190 -14.28 -3.66 21.49
C ALA A 190 -14.65 -4.86 22.36
N THR A 191 -14.81 -6.02 21.74
CA THR A 191 -15.05 -7.30 22.41
C THR A 191 -14.13 -8.39 21.84
N ASP A 192 -14.15 -9.57 22.45
CA ASP A 192 -13.42 -10.76 22.00
C ASP A 192 -11.91 -10.55 21.81
N LEU A 193 -11.38 -9.58 22.58
CA LEU A 193 -9.99 -9.18 22.59
C LEU A 193 -9.12 -10.31 23.13
N ALA A 194 -8.17 -10.75 22.32
CA ALA A 194 -7.21 -11.78 22.69
C ALA A 194 -5.93 -11.58 21.88
N ALA A 195 -4.81 -12.10 22.37
CA ALA A 195 -3.61 -12.20 21.57
C ALA A 195 -2.81 -13.44 21.95
N ASP A 196 -2.05 -13.95 21.00
CA ASP A 196 -1.11 -15.05 21.21
C ASP A 196 0.10 -14.89 20.28
N GLU A 197 1.04 -15.83 20.35
CA GLU A 197 2.22 -15.88 19.48
C GLU A 197 2.35 -17.26 18.82
N SER A 198 2.71 -17.27 17.53
CA SER A 198 2.97 -18.48 16.75
C SER A 198 3.93 -18.17 15.61
N GLY A 199 4.89 -19.06 15.35
CA GLY A 199 5.84 -18.89 14.24
C GLY A 199 6.67 -17.60 14.29
N GLY A 200 6.96 -17.06 15.48
CA GLY A 200 7.68 -15.79 15.65
C GLY A 200 6.84 -14.55 15.32
N LYS A 201 5.52 -14.69 15.15
CA LYS A 201 4.59 -13.59 14.96
C LYS A 201 3.62 -13.47 16.12
N VAL A 202 3.22 -12.25 16.43
CA VAL A 202 2.12 -11.94 17.34
C VAL A 202 0.84 -11.89 16.54
N ARG A 203 -0.21 -12.51 17.07
CA ARG A 203 -1.55 -12.50 16.50
C ARG A 203 -2.48 -11.80 17.47
N LEU A 204 -3.04 -10.68 17.04
CA LEU A 204 -3.97 -9.85 17.79
C LEU A 204 -5.38 -10.07 17.23
N TYR A 205 -6.34 -10.38 18.09
CA TYR A 205 -7.73 -10.59 17.73
C TYR A 205 -8.66 -9.56 18.38
N GLY A 206 -9.75 -9.23 17.71
CA GLY A 206 -10.80 -8.42 18.30
C GLY A 206 -12.03 -8.28 17.41
N THR A 207 -13.13 -7.85 18.02
CA THR A 207 -14.36 -7.44 17.35
C THR A 207 -14.64 -5.98 17.70
N LEU A 208 -14.82 -5.13 16.69
CA LEU A 208 -15.18 -3.73 16.83
C LEU A 208 -16.62 -3.50 16.36
N GLN A 209 -17.41 -2.85 17.22
CA GLN A 209 -18.70 -2.30 16.83
C GLN A 209 -18.49 -0.96 16.10
N LEU A 210 -18.66 -0.99 14.79
CA LEU A 210 -18.62 0.20 13.93
C LEU A 210 -19.98 0.90 13.89
N GLN A 211 -20.03 2.04 13.21
CA GLN A 211 -21.27 2.71 12.88
C GLN A 211 -21.92 2.05 11.65
N GLN A 212 -23.25 2.00 11.61
CA GLN A 212 -23.96 1.47 10.45
C GLN A 212 -23.67 2.30 9.19
N GLY A 213 -23.64 1.63 8.04
CA GLY A 213 -23.40 2.26 6.73
C GLY A 213 -21.94 2.58 6.44
N MET A 214 -21.00 2.21 7.32
CA MET A 214 -19.57 2.29 6.98
C MET A 214 -19.20 1.24 5.94
N GLU A 215 -18.44 1.66 4.93
CA GLU A 215 -17.94 0.79 3.84
C GLU A 215 -16.41 0.80 3.75
N VAL A 216 -15.80 1.97 3.96
CA VAL A 216 -14.35 2.15 3.91
C VAL A 216 -13.88 2.93 5.12
N VAL A 217 -12.82 2.43 5.77
CA VAL A 217 -12.22 3.03 6.97
C VAL A 217 -10.73 3.27 6.76
N ASN A 218 -10.20 4.32 7.39
CA ASN A 218 -8.75 4.48 7.48
C ASN A 218 -8.23 3.57 8.60
N HIS A 219 -7.14 2.86 8.33
CA HIS A 219 -6.46 2.07 9.33
C HIS A 219 -4.96 2.41 9.37
N ILE A 220 -4.34 2.09 10.50
CA ILE A 220 -2.90 2.17 10.70
C ILE A 220 -2.45 0.93 11.46
N TRP A 221 -1.20 0.55 11.31
CA TRP A 221 -0.58 -0.52 12.09
C TRP A 221 0.84 -0.13 12.43
N ASN A 222 1.34 -0.59 13.57
CA ASN A 222 2.70 -0.29 14.00
C ASN A 222 3.24 -1.46 14.84
N VAL A 223 4.56 -1.56 14.91
CA VAL A 223 5.25 -2.51 15.78
C VAL A 223 6.31 -1.79 16.60
N GLY A 224 6.55 -2.24 17.82
CA GLY A 224 7.59 -1.69 18.68
C GLY A 224 8.32 -2.77 19.46
N SER A 225 9.56 -2.49 19.83
CA SER A 225 10.47 -3.46 20.44
C SER A 225 10.41 -3.55 21.95
N THR A 226 9.74 -2.61 22.62
CA THR A 226 9.89 -2.43 24.06
C THR A 226 8.58 -2.09 24.75
N VAL A 227 8.36 -2.77 25.87
CA VAL A 227 7.35 -2.48 26.87
C VAL A 227 8.09 -2.12 28.16
N THR A 228 7.73 -1.02 28.80
CA THR A 228 8.35 -0.56 30.04
C THR A 228 7.25 -0.20 31.03
N ASP A 229 7.39 -0.64 32.27
CA ASP A 229 6.40 -0.43 33.33
C ASP A 229 4.96 -0.83 32.92
N GLY A 230 4.87 -1.92 32.16
CA GLY A 230 3.60 -2.46 31.65
C GLY A 230 2.95 -1.65 30.52
N ALA A 231 3.68 -0.69 29.91
CA ALA A 231 3.19 0.16 28.84
C ALA A 231 4.03 0.03 27.55
N PRO A 232 3.40 0.01 26.36
CA PRO A 232 4.12 0.08 25.09
C PRO A 232 4.91 1.39 24.97
N VAL A 233 6.21 1.27 24.66
CA VAL A 233 7.06 2.44 24.35
C VAL A 233 6.89 2.83 22.88
N LYS A 234 7.15 4.10 22.54
CA LYS A 234 7.10 4.64 21.17
C LYS A 234 7.78 3.69 20.16
N HIS A 235 7.12 3.41 19.04
CA HIS A 235 7.71 2.67 17.93
C HIS A 235 8.88 3.45 17.29
N ALA A 236 9.71 2.76 16.53
CA ALA A 236 10.77 3.40 15.76
C ALA A 236 10.17 4.28 14.64
N LEU A 237 10.88 5.36 14.29
CA LEU A 237 10.46 6.31 13.25
C LEU A 237 11.10 5.98 11.90
N ASP A 238 11.36 4.69 11.67
CA ASP A 238 11.75 4.13 10.40
C ASP A 238 10.62 4.19 9.37
N GLN A 239 10.98 4.12 8.10
CA GLN A 239 10.04 4.32 7.01
C GLN A 239 8.92 3.28 7.01
N GLU A 240 9.22 2.01 7.32
CA GLU A 240 8.21 0.96 7.36
C GLU A 240 7.12 1.25 8.39
N ASN A 241 7.49 1.68 9.61
CA ASN A 241 6.50 2.11 10.62
C ASN A 241 5.76 3.38 10.22
N LEU A 242 6.41 4.34 9.55
CA LEU A 242 5.78 5.59 9.14
C LEU A 242 4.81 5.41 7.97
N ASP A 243 5.03 4.42 7.11
CA ASP A 243 4.21 4.09 5.94
C ASP A 243 3.09 3.10 6.23
N ALA A 244 3.06 2.53 7.44
CA ALA A 244 2.08 1.56 7.88
C ALA A 244 0.68 2.16 8.13
N LYS A 245 0.08 2.65 7.05
CA LYS A 245 -1.25 3.25 6.98
C LYS A 245 -1.93 2.90 5.65
N GLY A 246 -3.25 2.90 5.64
CA GLY A 246 -4.02 2.56 4.45
C GLY A 246 -5.52 2.77 4.64
N ARG A 247 -6.29 2.24 3.71
CA ARG A 247 -7.75 2.18 3.79
C ARG A 247 -8.22 0.74 3.67
N LEU A 248 -9.15 0.35 4.53
CA LEU A 248 -9.79 -0.96 4.52
C LEU A 248 -11.18 -0.84 3.92
N VAL A 249 -11.42 -1.51 2.80
CA VAL A 249 -12.76 -1.76 2.26
C VAL A 249 -13.32 -2.96 3.01
N LEU A 250 -14.34 -2.73 3.82
CA LEU A 250 -14.84 -3.72 4.77
C LEU A 250 -15.36 -4.99 4.08
N SER A 251 -15.77 -4.89 2.81
CA SER A 251 -16.23 -6.01 1.96
C SER A 251 -15.11 -6.85 1.32
N GLY A 252 -13.83 -6.59 1.59
CA GLY A 252 -12.77 -7.54 1.26
C GLY A 252 -11.57 -7.02 0.47
N SER A 253 -11.22 -5.74 0.56
CA SER A 253 -9.99 -5.24 -0.06
C SER A 253 -9.27 -4.20 0.80
N VAL A 254 -7.96 -4.07 0.58
CA VAL A 254 -7.14 -2.99 1.15
C VAL A 254 -6.73 -2.04 0.03
N LEU A 255 -6.66 -0.75 0.36
CA LEU A 255 -6.24 0.32 -0.53
C LEU A 255 -5.10 1.08 0.13
N GLY A 256 -4.28 1.76 -0.68
CA GLY A 256 -3.28 2.68 -0.18
C GLY A 256 -3.89 3.82 0.65
N PRO A 257 -3.02 4.63 1.30
CA PRO A 257 -3.46 5.84 1.99
C PRO A 257 -4.29 6.73 1.06
N ALA A 258 -5.25 7.47 1.63
CA ALA A 258 -5.95 8.50 0.87
C ALA A 258 -4.91 9.49 0.29
N PRO A 259 -5.08 9.96 -0.96
CA PRO A 259 -4.25 11.03 -1.51
C PRO A 259 -4.25 12.21 -0.55
N GLU A 260 -3.07 12.70 -0.19
CA GLU A 260 -2.97 13.89 0.63
C GLU A 260 -3.61 15.07 -0.14
N PRO A 261 -4.42 15.92 0.52
CA PRO A 261 -4.95 17.11 -0.15
C PRO A 261 -3.79 17.90 -0.76
N ALA A 262 -3.90 18.22 -2.05
CA ALA A 262 -2.87 19.00 -2.72
C ALA A 262 -2.59 20.28 -1.91
N PRO A 263 -1.32 20.67 -1.70
CA PRO A 263 -0.99 21.88 -0.99
C PRO A 263 -1.74 23.04 -1.65
N ALA A 264 -2.48 23.80 -0.84
CA ALA A 264 -3.18 24.98 -1.32
C ALA A 264 -2.19 25.88 -2.06
N PRO A 265 -2.56 26.51 -3.20
CA PRO A 265 -1.70 27.46 -3.87
C PRO A 265 -1.24 28.49 -2.84
N GLY A 266 0.07 28.55 -2.59
CA GLY A 266 0.65 29.52 -1.69
C GLY A 266 0.19 30.90 -2.13
N GLN A 267 -0.51 31.63 -1.25
CA GLN A 267 -0.83 33.02 -1.51
C GLN A 267 0.48 33.75 -1.75
N GLY A 268 0.64 34.22 -3.00
CA GLY A 268 1.81 34.94 -3.48
C GLY A 268 2.16 36.06 -2.51
N GLY A 269 3.44 36.10 -2.16
CA GLY A 269 3.99 37.01 -1.17
C GLY A 269 3.63 38.47 -1.42
N SER A 270 3.31 39.16 -0.34
CA SER A 270 3.22 40.61 -0.29
C SER A 270 4.52 41.21 -0.81
N SER A 271 4.40 42.01 -1.88
CA SER A 271 5.47 42.87 -2.37
C SER A 271 5.92 43.88 -1.30
N PRO A 272 7.19 44.32 -1.34
CA PRO A 272 7.82 45.06 -0.25
C PRO A 272 7.32 46.51 -0.20
N LYS A 273 6.87 46.95 0.97
CA LYS A 273 6.60 48.37 1.21
C LYS A 273 7.91 49.07 1.56
N SER A 274 8.18 50.12 0.81
CA SER A 274 9.35 50.99 0.90
C SER A 274 9.53 51.66 2.26
N SER A 275 10.79 51.93 2.52
CA SER A 275 11.42 52.64 3.64
C SER A 275 10.77 53.96 4.06
N SER A 276 10.78 54.23 5.37
CA SER A 276 11.08 55.57 5.88
C SER A 276 11.91 55.47 7.17
N SER A 277 12.96 56.27 7.20
CA SER A 277 14.04 56.33 8.16
C SER A 277 13.75 57.30 9.31
N SER A 278 13.99 56.88 10.54
CA SER A 278 14.46 57.68 11.69
C SER A 278 14.81 56.63 12.77
N GLY A 279 15.99 56.55 13.38
CA GLY A 279 16.94 57.56 13.78
C GLY A 279 17.11 57.39 15.30
N GLY A 280 18.08 56.57 15.74
CA GLY A 280 18.35 56.34 17.16
C GLY A 280 19.31 55.16 17.42
N ALA A 281 20.62 55.46 17.43
CA ALA A 281 21.67 54.63 18.03
C ALA A 281 21.61 54.78 19.58
N VAL A 282 22.17 53.97 20.50
CA VAL A 282 23.45 53.23 20.68
C VAL A 282 23.27 52.36 21.98
N PRO A 283 24.19 51.48 22.45
CA PRO A 283 24.88 50.33 21.83
C PRO A 283 24.60 48.96 22.52
N SER A 284 24.94 47.89 21.80
CA SER A 284 25.07 46.50 22.28
C SER A 284 26.43 46.22 22.93
N GLY A 285 26.43 45.43 24.01
CA GLY A 285 27.61 44.79 24.58
C GLY A 285 27.84 43.40 23.97
N SER A 286 29.06 43.20 23.48
CA SER A 286 29.60 42.00 22.83
C SER A 286 30.12 40.95 23.83
N THR A 287 29.94 39.66 23.54
CA THR A 287 30.99 38.63 23.73
C THR A 287 30.66 37.35 22.93
N THR A 288 31.56 37.05 21.97
CA THR A 288 31.82 35.77 21.29
C THR A 288 32.50 34.74 22.25
N PRO A 289 32.51 33.43 21.93
CA PRO A 289 33.56 32.82 21.09
C PRO A 289 33.00 31.84 20.04
N THR A 290 33.44 31.89 18.78
CA THR A 290 34.61 31.19 18.19
C THR A 290 34.53 29.66 18.25
N GLY A 291 34.36 28.98 17.10
CA GLY A 291 34.45 27.53 17.03
C GLY A 291 34.06 26.85 15.70
N ALA A 292 34.80 27.15 14.64
CA ALA A 292 35.09 26.31 13.46
C ALA A 292 33.96 25.51 12.78
N ALA A 293 33.54 26.04 11.62
CA ALA A 293 32.97 25.26 10.53
C ALA A 293 34.05 24.41 9.86
N ALA A 294 33.78 23.11 9.67
CA ALA A 294 34.49 22.26 8.72
C ALA A 294 33.49 21.70 7.71
N ALA A 295 33.45 22.36 6.56
CA ALA A 295 32.83 21.84 5.35
C ALA A 295 33.57 20.58 4.91
N ARG A 296 32.84 19.50 4.63
CA ARG A 296 33.38 18.35 3.89
C ARG A 296 32.40 17.95 2.79
N VAL A 297 32.86 18.32 1.61
CA VAL A 297 32.65 17.83 0.25
C VAL A 297 31.82 16.55 0.09
N SER A 298 30.89 16.69 -0.87
CA SER A 298 30.06 15.70 -1.54
C SER A 298 30.87 14.67 -2.34
N ALA A 299 30.48 13.39 -2.30
CA ALA A 299 30.60 12.47 -3.43
C ALA A 299 29.63 11.28 -3.27
N PRO A 300 28.88 10.88 -4.31
CA PRO A 300 27.97 9.74 -4.27
C PRO A 300 28.73 8.45 -4.60
N VAL A 301 28.58 7.40 -3.78
CA VAL A 301 29.05 6.05 -4.13
C VAL A 301 27.85 5.19 -4.52
N LEU A 302 27.80 4.98 -5.82
CA LEU A 302 27.03 4.00 -6.58
C LEU A 302 27.36 2.58 -6.07
N MET A 303 26.42 1.87 -5.45
CA MET A 303 26.51 0.43 -5.22
C MET A 303 25.62 -0.29 -6.25
N LEU A 304 26.30 -0.87 -7.24
CA LEU A 304 25.74 -1.71 -8.30
C LEU A 304 25.28 -3.06 -7.73
N LEU A 305 24.07 -3.45 -8.12
CA LEU A 305 23.52 -4.80 -8.01
C LEU A 305 24.39 -5.78 -8.81
N ALA A 306 24.87 -6.83 -8.14
CA ALA A 306 25.39 -8.04 -8.80
C ALA A 306 24.57 -9.24 -8.33
N PHE A 307 23.53 -9.57 -9.11
CA PHE A 307 22.93 -10.90 -9.08
C PHE A 307 23.87 -11.87 -9.79
N ALA A 308 24.43 -12.82 -9.05
CA ALA A 308 25.01 -14.03 -9.61
C ALA A 308 24.26 -15.22 -9.02
N GLY A 309 23.45 -15.86 -9.87
CA GLY A 309 22.81 -17.12 -9.57
C GLY A 309 23.83 -18.23 -9.44
N PHE A 310 23.52 -19.20 -8.59
CA PHE A 310 24.14 -20.52 -8.65
C PHE A 310 23.04 -21.57 -8.67
N LEU A 311 22.92 -22.22 -9.83
CA LEU A 311 22.12 -23.40 -10.10
C LEU A 311 23.11 -24.57 -10.17
N ALA A 312 23.04 -25.51 -9.22
CA ALA A 312 23.59 -26.87 -9.32
C ALA A 312 23.01 -27.68 -8.13
N ILE A 313 22.01 -28.54 -8.35
CA ILE A 313 22.15 -29.98 -8.64
C ILE A 313 22.89 -30.71 -7.50
N VAL A 314 22.13 -31.33 -6.58
CA VAL A 314 22.01 -32.80 -6.35
C VAL A 314 20.61 -33.05 -5.79
#